data_AF-A0A1Y3B4R2-F1
#
_entry.id   AF-A0A1Y3B4R2-F1
#
_cell.length_a   1.000
_cell.length_b   1.000
_cell.length_c   1.000
_cell.angle_alpha   90.00
_cell.angle_beta   90.00
_cell.angle_gamma   90.00
#
_symmetry.space_group_name_H-M   'P 1'
#
loop_
_entity.id
_entity.type
_entity.pdbx_description
1 polymer ?
#
loop_
_entity_poly.entity_id
_entity_poly.type
_entity_poly.pdbx_seq_one_letter_code
_entity_poly.pdbx_strand_id
1 'polypeptide(L)'
;MDKYLDRDSHGHSVYNSQTGLAHSAIDVEYGFYETEDPRLIFHDVLSYRKESKQEENTTMLYILNQVKNPFHSIISMMLKSALILNRSQFEYLLNLSWNLILDDDIQISSSASVAIIVCSLKCPDIVINLLNQDLNHQNVDIRVNAINKFLKIWCNRHQCWQRLEEGAHLVLKLPPAAIEFTIPSPRIALECKPVVDPPYMPIVKTKVDEVAINQEPTIQKSFVAATKTRRKQQIELISKALQDQEDKLREERENYRFNSVPVTLQAAYEPVLYHTIDDHDDQEDDVERIPLHHLQVAQCFFPSSLTTASFLIINLLEDTQINTDGQAVYDVAYKTIWHCLSEDSALFLRNLLEKLTREKKNIVIQTIRRLIRFVPNLPAQAAFTLYNYLVGFIMYHVRTPTEDSQSIIASVMSILCLIVPNVFGLFLKDLKQILRKEQCDATILITANVP
;
A
#
# COMPACT_ATOMS: atom_id res chain seq x y z
N MET A 1 -59.07 -43.39 2.72
CA MET A 1 -59.70 -42.07 2.71
C MET A 1 -59.82 -41.65 4.16
N ASP A 2 -59.03 -40.65 4.55
CA ASP A 2 -59.19 -39.80 5.74
C ASP A 2 -59.25 -40.43 7.14
N LYS A 3 -58.17 -40.28 7.94
CA LYS A 3 -58.06 -39.27 9.03
C LYS A 3 -56.94 -39.55 10.05
N TYR A 4 -56.18 -38.47 10.29
CA TYR A 4 -55.72 -37.90 11.57
C TYR A 4 -54.59 -38.49 12.45
N LEU A 5 -53.55 -37.64 12.59
CA LEU A 5 -52.90 -37.09 13.80
C LEU A 5 -52.01 -37.93 14.74
N ASP A 6 -50.73 -37.53 14.71
CA ASP A 6 -49.87 -37.04 15.81
C ASP A 6 -49.12 -37.97 16.80
N ARG A 7 -47.83 -37.60 16.92
CA ARG A 7 -46.90 -37.56 18.08
C ARG A 7 -45.97 -38.73 18.43
N ASP A 8 -44.67 -38.34 18.45
CA ASP A 8 -43.57 -38.66 19.38
C ASP A 8 -43.18 -40.15 19.54
N SER A 9 -41.92 -40.61 19.42
CA SER A 9 -40.67 -40.07 20.00
C SER A 9 -39.49 -41.02 19.67
N HIS A 10 -38.29 -40.46 19.61
CA HIS A 10 -36.93 -41.05 19.78
C HIS A 10 -36.58 -42.41 19.14
N GLY A 11 -35.84 -42.35 18.03
CA GLY A 11 -35.02 -43.45 17.50
C GLY A 11 -33.53 -43.10 17.51
N HIS A 12 -32.77 -43.74 18.41
CA HIS A 12 -31.32 -43.87 18.27
C HIS A 12 -31.03 -44.89 17.15
N SER A 13 -30.25 -44.52 16.13
CA SER A 13 -29.65 -45.51 15.21
C SER A 13 -28.13 -45.45 15.26
N VAL A 14 -27.58 -46.55 15.76
CA VAL A 14 -26.18 -46.96 15.70
C VAL A 14 -25.78 -47.18 14.23
N TYR A 15 -24.69 -46.55 13.77
CA TYR A 15 -23.94 -47.03 12.61
C TYR A 15 -22.47 -47.21 12.98
N ASN A 16 -22.08 -48.48 12.99
CA ASN A 16 -20.72 -48.99 13.05
C ASN A 16 -19.90 -48.52 11.84
N SER A 17 -18.70 -48.02 12.08
CA SER A 17 -17.62 -47.95 11.10
C SER A 17 -16.36 -48.57 11.71
N GLN A 18 -16.09 -49.83 11.37
CA GLN A 18 -14.78 -50.46 11.53
C GLN A 18 -14.09 -50.52 10.17
N THR A 19 -13.02 -49.74 10.00
CA THR A 19 -11.87 -50.10 9.17
C THR A 19 -10.62 -49.65 9.92
N GLY A 20 -9.79 -50.62 10.27
CA GLY A 20 -8.74 -50.50 11.28
C GLY A 20 -7.59 -49.57 10.89
N LEU A 21 -7.19 -48.74 11.85
CA LEU A 21 -5.89 -48.09 11.89
C LEU A 21 -5.00 -48.89 12.84
N ALA A 22 -3.87 -49.35 12.33
CA ALA A 22 -2.81 -49.96 13.13
C ALA A 22 -2.27 -48.92 14.12
N HIS A 23 -2.41 -49.21 15.41
CA HIS A 23 -1.74 -48.48 16.48
C HIS A 23 -0.22 -48.61 16.33
N SER A 24 0.46 -47.55 15.89
CA SER A 24 1.82 -47.28 16.35
C SER A 24 1.70 -46.34 17.55
N ALA A 25 1.78 -46.92 18.74
CA ALA A 25 1.85 -46.20 20.00
C ALA A 25 2.99 -45.17 19.93
N ILE A 26 2.65 -43.89 20.01
CA ILE A 26 3.58 -42.88 20.49
C ILE A 26 3.39 -42.93 22.01
N ASP A 27 4.28 -43.64 22.69
CA ASP A 27 4.40 -43.59 24.13
C ASP A 27 4.75 -42.14 24.51
N VAL A 28 3.74 -41.37 24.92
CA VAL A 28 3.94 -40.10 25.60
C VAL A 28 4.26 -40.46 27.05
N GLU A 29 5.51 -40.85 27.30
CA GLU A 29 6.04 -40.87 28.67
C GLU A 29 6.01 -39.43 29.20
N TYR A 30 5.17 -39.23 30.21
CA TYR A 30 5.06 -37.99 30.98
C TYR A 30 6.30 -37.86 31.87
N GLY A 31 7.44 -37.54 31.26
CA GLY A 31 8.64 -37.13 31.95
C GLY A 31 8.45 -35.73 32.51
N PHE A 32 8.65 -35.57 33.82
CA PHE A 32 8.86 -34.26 34.44
C PHE A 32 10.11 -33.63 33.81
N TYR A 33 9.93 -32.82 32.77
CA TYR A 33 11.00 -31.97 32.29
C TYR A 33 11.15 -30.80 33.27
N GLU A 34 12.29 -30.81 33.95
CA GLU A 34 12.87 -29.62 34.56
C GLU A 34 12.82 -28.46 33.57
N THR A 35 12.70 -27.25 34.10
CA THR A 35 12.63 -25.97 33.39
C THR A 35 13.71 -25.82 32.31
N GLU A 36 13.46 -26.34 31.12
CA GLU A 36 14.25 -26.02 29.93
C GLU A 36 13.86 -24.63 29.45
N ASP A 37 14.86 -23.79 29.23
CA ASP A 37 14.67 -22.44 28.69
C ASP A 37 13.89 -22.57 27.37
N PRO A 38 12.69 -21.96 27.24
CA PRO A 38 11.86 -22.10 26.04
C PRO A 38 12.56 -21.66 24.74
N ARG A 39 13.74 -21.03 24.84
CA ARG A 39 14.66 -20.72 23.74
C ARG A 39 15.30 -21.95 23.09
N LEU A 40 15.48 -23.05 23.82
CA LEU A 40 16.13 -24.27 23.31
C LEU A 40 15.25 -25.01 22.29
N ILE A 41 13.93 -25.02 22.51
CA ILE A 41 12.94 -25.59 21.58
C ILE A 41 13.13 -25.02 20.18
N PHE A 42 13.37 -23.71 20.05
CA PHE A 42 13.53 -23.08 18.74
C PHE A 42 14.83 -23.44 18.04
N HIS A 43 15.90 -23.68 18.79
CA HIS A 43 17.18 -24.08 18.21
C HIS A 43 17.08 -25.47 17.58
N ASP A 44 16.46 -26.41 18.30
CA ASP A 44 16.28 -27.79 17.84
C ASP A 44 15.24 -27.91 16.72
N VAL A 45 14.27 -27.00 16.68
CA VAL A 45 13.26 -26.93 15.63
C VAL A 45 13.83 -26.30 14.34
N LEU A 46 14.74 -25.32 14.45
CA LEU A 46 15.45 -24.74 13.31
C LEU A 46 16.47 -25.70 12.68
N SER A 47 17.10 -26.57 13.47
CA SER A 47 18.01 -27.61 12.96
C SER A 47 17.25 -28.67 12.17
N TYR A 48 16.08 -29.11 12.63
CA TYR A 48 15.21 -30.07 11.93
C TYR A 48 14.80 -29.61 10.51
N ARG A 49 14.65 -28.31 10.31
CA ARG A 49 14.30 -27.73 8.98
C ARG A 49 15.45 -27.76 7.98
N LYS A 50 16.70 -27.74 8.45
CA LYS A 50 17.86 -27.90 7.55
C LYS A 50 17.94 -29.32 7.00
N GLU A 51 17.53 -30.32 7.78
CA GLU A 51 17.54 -31.73 7.40
C GLU A 51 16.44 -32.07 6.38
N SER A 52 15.26 -31.46 6.50
CA SER A 52 14.11 -31.71 5.61
C SER A 52 14.22 -31.15 4.18
N LYS A 53 15.27 -30.35 3.88
CA LYS A 53 15.57 -29.92 2.50
C LYS A 53 16.09 -31.05 1.58
N GLN A 54 16.28 -32.26 2.10
CA GLN A 54 16.79 -33.42 1.35
C GLN A 54 15.73 -34.39 0.79
N GLU A 55 14.43 -34.19 1.03
CA GLU A 55 13.40 -35.15 0.56
C GLU A 55 12.98 -34.92 -0.92
N GLU A 56 13.04 -35.97 -1.74
CA GLU A 56 12.86 -35.91 -3.21
C GLU A 56 11.39 -35.79 -3.68
N ASN A 57 10.38 -35.98 -2.81
CA ASN A 57 8.97 -36.02 -3.22
C ASN A 57 8.27 -34.68 -2.97
N THR A 58 8.06 -33.90 -4.04
CA THR A 58 7.45 -32.56 -4.03
C THR A 58 6.09 -32.49 -3.33
N THR A 59 5.27 -33.54 -3.41
CA THR A 59 3.95 -33.57 -2.75
C THR A 59 4.09 -33.74 -1.23
N MET A 60 5.09 -34.50 -0.79
CA MET A 60 5.36 -34.70 0.63
C MET A 60 6.01 -33.45 1.25
N LEU A 61 6.93 -32.80 0.52
CA LEU A 61 7.45 -31.48 0.84
C LEU A 61 6.34 -30.42 0.95
N TYR A 62 5.33 -30.44 0.06
CA TYR A 62 4.18 -29.54 0.14
C TYR A 62 3.36 -29.78 1.41
N ILE A 63 3.03 -31.04 1.71
CA ILE A 63 2.26 -31.38 2.92
C ILE A 63 3.05 -31.00 4.18
N LEU A 64 4.36 -31.27 4.23
CA LEU A 64 5.19 -30.94 5.39
C LEU A 64 5.37 -29.43 5.55
N ASN A 65 5.67 -28.69 4.47
CA ASN A 65 5.99 -27.27 4.55
C ASN A 65 4.76 -26.34 4.58
N GLN A 66 3.65 -26.70 3.92
CA GLN A 66 2.47 -25.83 3.79
C GLN A 66 1.28 -26.29 4.65
N VAL A 67 1.09 -27.60 4.85
CA VAL A 67 -0.07 -28.15 5.56
C VAL A 67 0.25 -28.48 7.01
N LYS A 68 1.46 -29.01 7.28
CA LYS A 68 1.90 -29.50 8.59
C LYS A 68 3.00 -28.64 9.22
N ASN A 69 3.19 -27.40 8.79
CA ASN A 69 4.22 -26.53 9.33
C ASN A 69 3.67 -25.62 10.45
N PRO A 70 3.69 -26.05 11.73
CA PRO A 70 3.22 -25.23 12.84
C PRO A 70 4.25 -24.16 13.24
N PHE A 71 5.33 -23.91 12.50
CA PHE A 71 6.38 -23.02 12.99
C PHE A 71 5.88 -21.57 13.16
N HIS A 72 4.96 -21.13 12.29
CA HIS A 72 4.28 -19.85 12.46
C HIS A 72 3.32 -19.83 13.66
N SER A 73 2.92 -20.99 14.19
CA SER A 73 1.91 -21.11 15.25
C SER A 73 2.36 -20.47 16.55
N ILE A 74 3.66 -20.51 16.88
CA ILE A 74 4.15 -19.91 18.12
C ILE A 74 4.07 -18.39 18.06
N ILE A 75 4.53 -17.78 16.95
CA ILE A 75 4.39 -16.35 16.69
C ILE A 75 2.90 -15.97 16.65
N SER A 76 2.07 -16.78 16.01
CA SER A 76 0.62 -16.53 15.90
C SER A 76 -0.08 -16.63 17.25
N MET A 77 0.30 -17.57 18.10
CA MET A 77 -0.22 -17.71 19.47
C MET A 77 0.17 -16.49 20.31
N MET A 78 1.42 -16.03 20.22
CA MET A 78 1.88 -14.80 20.88
C MET A 78 1.16 -13.56 20.35
N LEU A 79 0.85 -13.50 19.05
CA LEU A 79 0.06 -12.42 18.47
C LEU A 79 -1.39 -12.42 18.98
N LYS A 80 -2.02 -13.60 19.09
CA LYS A 80 -3.36 -13.72 19.67
C LYS A 80 -3.37 -13.35 21.16
N SER A 81 -2.28 -13.54 21.89
CA SER A 81 -2.15 -13.12 23.28
C SER A 81 -1.51 -11.73 23.48
N ALA A 82 -1.31 -10.95 22.41
CA ALA A 82 -0.57 -9.69 22.44
C ALA A 82 -1.11 -8.63 23.42
N LEU A 83 -2.38 -8.72 23.84
CA LEU A 83 -2.93 -7.80 24.84
C LEU A 83 -2.43 -8.09 26.26
N ILE A 84 -1.98 -9.32 26.53
CA ILE A 84 -1.60 -9.81 27.86
C ILE A 84 -0.07 -9.91 28.00
N LEU A 85 0.68 -9.91 26.89
CA LEU A 85 2.12 -10.06 26.92
C LEU A 85 2.84 -8.91 27.66
N ASN A 86 3.87 -9.28 28.40
CA ASN A 86 4.77 -8.36 29.09
C ASN A 86 5.87 -7.84 28.15
N ARG A 87 6.54 -6.75 28.56
CA ARG A 87 7.62 -6.13 27.78
C ARG A 87 8.75 -7.11 27.41
N SER A 88 9.21 -7.95 28.33
CA SER A 88 10.26 -8.95 28.07
C SER A 88 9.85 -9.99 27.02
N GLN A 89 8.57 -10.34 26.98
CA GLN A 89 8.02 -11.26 25.98
C GLN A 89 7.94 -10.59 24.60
N PHE A 90 7.65 -9.29 24.54
CA PHE A 90 7.73 -8.52 23.30
C PHE A 90 9.16 -8.37 22.77
N GLU A 91 10.14 -8.18 23.66
CA GLU A 91 11.56 -8.15 23.29
C GLU A 91 12.02 -9.50 22.71
N TYR A 92 11.61 -10.59 23.34
CA TYR A 92 11.85 -11.93 22.83
C TYR A 92 11.19 -12.16 21.46
N LEU A 93 9.90 -11.81 21.34
CA LEU A 93 9.13 -11.91 20.10
C LEU A 93 9.76 -11.09 18.98
N LEU A 94 10.26 -9.88 19.29
CA LEU A 94 10.92 -9.01 18.33
C LEU A 94 12.20 -9.66 17.78
N ASN A 95 13.08 -10.16 18.66
CA ASN A 95 14.33 -10.79 18.24
C ASN A 95 14.08 -12.05 17.40
N LEU A 96 13.13 -12.89 17.82
CA LEU A 96 12.74 -14.08 17.07
C LEU A 96 12.20 -13.71 15.68
N SER A 97 11.26 -12.76 15.63
CA SER A 97 10.61 -12.34 14.39
C SER A 97 11.57 -11.63 13.44
N TRP A 98 12.52 -10.84 13.95
CA TRP A 98 13.51 -10.14 13.15
C TRP A 98 14.48 -11.09 12.42
N ASN A 99 14.69 -12.30 12.94
CA ASN A 99 15.50 -13.32 12.30
C ASN A 99 14.69 -14.14 11.28
N LEU A 100 13.39 -14.31 11.49
CA LEU A 100 12.51 -15.15 10.67
C LEU A 100 11.74 -14.40 9.58
N ILE A 101 11.81 -13.08 9.53
CA ILE A 101 11.02 -12.28 8.58
C ILE A 101 11.40 -12.52 7.11
N LEU A 102 12.66 -12.83 6.81
CA LEU A 102 13.13 -13.14 5.44
C LEU A 102 13.02 -14.63 5.09
N ASP A 103 12.27 -15.40 5.87
CA ASP A 103 12.03 -16.81 5.56
C ASP A 103 11.26 -16.99 4.24
N ASP A 104 11.55 -18.08 3.53
CA ASP A 104 10.89 -18.44 2.28
C ASP A 104 9.39 -18.74 2.48
N ASP A 105 9.01 -19.20 3.67
CA ASP A 105 7.61 -19.49 4.01
C ASP A 105 6.84 -18.18 4.26
N ILE A 106 5.85 -17.95 3.41
CA ILE A 106 4.95 -16.79 3.45
C ILE A 106 4.26 -16.67 4.81
N GLN A 107 3.85 -17.78 5.44
CA GLN A 107 3.15 -17.74 6.73
C GLN A 107 4.07 -17.34 7.87
N ILE A 108 5.31 -17.82 7.87
CA ILE A 108 6.32 -17.44 8.86
C ILE A 108 6.70 -15.98 8.66
N SER A 109 7.07 -15.58 7.44
CA SER A 109 7.45 -14.22 7.09
C SER A 109 6.33 -13.21 7.40
N SER A 110 5.07 -13.54 7.08
CA SER A 110 3.91 -12.69 7.35
C SER A 110 3.62 -12.58 8.85
N SER A 111 3.66 -13.69 9.60
CA SER A 111 3.45 -13.68 11.05
C SER A 111 4.56 -12.89 11.77
N ALA A 112 5.81 -13.11 11.39
CA ALA A 112 6.97 -12.39 11.91
C ALA A 112 6.87 -10.88 11.62
N SER A 113 6.46 -10.52 10.40
CA SER A 113 6.23 -9.12 10.03
C SER A 113 5.19 -8.46 10.93
N VAL A 114 4.03 -9.10 11.12
CA VAL A 114 2.98 -8.58 12.01
C VAL A 114 3.44 -8.51 13.47
N ALA A 115 4.20 -9.48 13.94
CA ALA A 115 4.80 -9.45 15.28
C ALA A 115 5.72 -8.24 15.47
N ILE A 116 6.60 -7.94 14.51
CA ILE A 116 7.46 -6.74 14.56
C ILE A 116 6.61 -5.46 14.57
N ILE A 117 5.54 -5.41 13.78
CA ILE A 117 4.63 -4.26 13.77
C ILE A 117 4.00 -4.05 15.15
N VAL A 118 3.50 -5.11 15.80
CA VAL A 118 2.92 -5.00 17.14
C VAL A 118 3.99 -4.63 18.18
N CYS A 119 5.19 -5.22 18.10
CA CYS A 119 6.33 -4.85 18.95
C CYS A 119 6.71 -3.37 18.77
N SER A 120 6.57 -2.80 17.56
CA SER A 120 6.87 -1.39 17.32
C SER A 120 5.90 -0.42 18.00
N LEU A 121 4.67 -0.87 18.32
CA LEU A 121 3.72 -0.11 19.14
C LEU A 121 4.04 -0.27 20.64
N LYS A 122 4.37 -1.49 21.08
CA LYS A 122 4.54 -1.82 22.51
C LYS A 122 5.93 -1.48 23.06
N CYS A 123 6.96 -1.53 22.22
CA CYS A 123 8.36 -1.30 22.56
C CYS A 123 9.06 -0.46 21.48
N PRO A 124 8.58 0.79 21.24
CA PRO A 124 9.03 1.61 20.11
C PRO A 124 10.53 1.90 20.13
N ASP A 125 11.11 2.21 21.29
CA ASP A 125 12.53 2.57 21.43
C ASP A 125 13.45 1.44 20.95
N ILE A 126 13.09 0.20 21.27
CA ILE A 126 13.89 -0.99 20.93
C ILE A 126 13.86 -1.22 19.42
N VAL A 127 12.68 -1.08 18.80
CA VAL A 127 12.53 -1.22 17.35
C VAL A 127 13.26 -0.10 16.60
N ILE A 128 13.18 1.14 17.08
CA ILE A 128 13.90 2.27 16.48
C ILE A 128 15.42 2.04 16.57
N ASN A 129 15.93 1.58 17.71
CA ASN A 129 17.36 1.28 17.87
C ASN A 129 17.80 0.13 16.95
N LEU A 130 17.00 -0.93 16.85
CA LEU A 130 17.26 -2.06 15.95
C LEU A 130 17.34 -1.61 14.48
N LEU A 131 16.37 -0.80 14.03
CA LEU A 131 16.37 -0.24 12.67
C LEU A 131 17.59 0.64 12.41
N ASN A 132 17.97 1.49 13.37
CA ASN A 132 19.16 2.33 13.24
C ASN A 132 20.46 1.53 13.19
N GLN A 133 20.56 0.44 13.98
CA GLN A 133 21.73 -0.44 13.99
C GLN A 133 21.89 -1.17 12.67
N ASP A 134 20.82 -1.78 12.16
CA ASP A 134 20.87 -2.63 10.97
C ASP A 134 20.98 -1.82 9.67
N LEU A 135 20.24 -0.71 9.54
CA LEU A 135 20.27 0.13 8.32
C LEU A 135 21.55 0.95 8.20
N ASN A 136 22.25 1.25 9.30
CA ASN A 136 23.56 1.93 9.28
C ASN A 136 24.72 0.97 9.54
N HIS A 137 24.50 -0.35 9.45
CA HIS A 137 25.51 -1.34 9.77
C HIS A 137 26.70 -1.27 8.80
N GLN A 138 27.92 -1.53 9.26
CA GLN A 138 29.13 -1.48 8.42
C GLN A 138 29.12 -2.57 7.33
N ASN A 139 28.62 -3.76 7.66
CA ASN A 139 28.41 -4.85 6.71
C ASN A 139 27.24 -4.55 5.74
N VAL A 140 27.53 -4.65 4.43
CA VAL A 140 26.59 -4.45 3.32
C VAL A 140 25.43 -5.44 3.35
N ASP A 141 25.70 -6.72 3.61
CA ASP A 141 24.66 -7.77 3.62
C ASP A 141 23.61 -7.48 4.69
N ILE A 142 24.03 -6.97 5.85
CA ILE A 142 23.12 -6.59 6.93
C ILE A 142 22.25 -5.41 6.50
N ARG A 143 22.81 -4.38 5.83
CA ARG A 143 22.03 -3.25 5.32
C ARG A 143 21.01 -3.67 4.27
N VAL A 144 21.42 -4.48 3.29
CA VAL A 144 20.51 -5.01 2.25
C VAL A 144 19.39 -5.84 2.87
N ASN A 145 19.74 -6.75 3.79
CA ASN A 145 18.74 -7.53 4.52
C ASN A 145 17.80 -6.62 5.31
N ALA A 146 18.29 -5.58 5.98
CA ALA A 146 17.47 -4.63 6.72
C ALA A 146 16.44 -3.90 5.83
N ILE A 147 16.85 -3.49 4.62
CA ILE A 147 15.93 -2.87 3.64
C ILE A 147 14.85 -3.89 3.22
N ASN A 148 15.24 -5.12 2.91
CA ASN A 148 14.30 -6.19 2.53
C ASN A 148 13.34 -6.55 3.67
N LYS A 149 13.83 -6.59 4.92
CA LYS A 149 13.01 -6.78 6.13
C LYS A 149 11.98 -5.67 6.24
N PHE A 150 12.39 -4.41 6.12
CA PHE A 150 11.48 -3.28 6.15
C PHE A 150 10.40 -3.39 5.06
N LEU A 151 10.77 -3.78 3.84
CA LEU A 151 9.80 -4.00 2.76
C LEU A 151 8.77 -5.09 3.12
N LYS A 152 9.19 -6.21 3.71
CA LYS A 152 8.27 -7.27 4.18
C LYS A 152 7.33 -6.78 5.29
N ILE A 153 7.83 -5.97 6.23
CA ILE A 153 7.01 -5.31 7.25
C ILE A 153 5.96 -4.42 6.58
N TRP A 154 6.38 -3.59 5.62
CA TRP A 154 5.52 -2.68 4.88
C TRP A 154 4.38 -3.44 4.17
N CYS A 155 4.68 -4.50 3.43
CA CYS A 155 3.67 -5.28 2.69
C CYS A 155 2.64 -5.95 3.61
N ASN A 156 3.00 -6.32 4.84
CA ASN A 156 2.12 -7.05 5.77
C ASN A 156 1.30 -6.15 6.71
N ARG A 157 1.35 -4.82 6.57
CA ARG A 157 0.63 -3.86 7.44
C ARG A 157 -0.90 -4.01 7.50
N HIS A 158 -1.50 -4.59 6.46
CA HIS A 158 -2.94 -4.85 6.41
C HIS A 158 -3.35 -6.19 7.07
N GLN A 159 -2.38 -7.06 7.36
CA GLN A 159 -2.61 -8.39 7.93
C GLN A 159 -2.72 -8.37 9.47
N CYS A 160 -2.38 -7.25 10.11
CA CYS A 160 -2.27 -7.17 11.56
C CYS A 160 -3.58 -7.53 12.27
N TRP A 161 -4.70 -6.95 11.86
CA TRP A 161 -5.98 -7.17 12.54
C TRP A 161 -6.50 -8.59 12.42
N GLN A 162 -6.24 -9.27 11.29
CA GLN A 162 -6.64 -10.67 11.10
C GLN A 162 -5.84 -11.62 12.00
N ARG A 163 -4.59 -11.26 12.30
CA ARG A 163 -3.69 -12.07 13.13
C ARG A 163 -3.77 -11.79 14.63
N LEU A 164 -4.38 -10.67 15.04
CA LEU A 164 -4.60 -10.29 16.44
C LEU A 164 -5.90 -10.89 17.01
N GLU A 165 -6.09 -10.78 18.33
CA GLU A 165 -7.33 -11.17 19.01
C GLU A 165 -8.53 -10.37 18.48
N GLU A 166 -9.72 -10.99 18.53
CA GLU A 166 -10.97 -10.29 18.22
C GLU A 166 -11.15 -9.10 19.18
N GLY A 167 -11.57 -7.95 18.65
CA GLY A 167 -11.70 -6.73 19.45
C GLY A 167 -10.37 -6.00 19.74
N ALA A 168 -9.21 -6.48 19.27
CA ALA A 168 -7.93 -5.80 19.49
C ALA A 168 -7.92 -4.33 19.01
N HIS A 169 -8.70 -3.99 17.98
CA HIS A 169 -8.86 -2.63 17.47
C HIS A 169 -9.50 -1.64 18.47
N LEU A 170 -10.20 -2.15 19.49
CA LEU A 170 -10.78 -1.32 20.56
C LEU A 170 -9.72 -0.86 21.56
N VAL A 171 -8.66 -1.65 21.73
CA VAL A 171 -7.60 -1.45 22.72
C VAL A 171 -6.35 -0.84 22.10
N LEU A 172 -5.91 -1.38 20.97
CA LEU A 172 -4.71 -0.92 20.26
C LEU A 172 -5.07 0.27 19.37
N LYS A 173 -4.87 1.47 19.90
CA LYS A 173 -5.10 2.72 19.15
C LYS A 173 -3.80 3.16 18.48
N LEU A 174 -3.89 3.41 17.18
CA LEU A 174 -2.84 4.08 16.42
C LEU A 174 -3.16 5.57 16.30
N PRO A 175 -2.15 6.44 16.36
CA PRO A 175 -2.35 7.84 15.99
C PRO A 175 -2.78 7.91 14.52
N PRO A 176 -3.73 8.80 14.17
CA PRO A 176 -4.24 8.91 12.81
C PRO A 176 -3.08 9.10 11.81
N ALA A 177 -3.22 8.54 10.61
CA ALA A 177 -2.18 8.61 9.56
C ALA A 177 -1.94 10.04 9.05
N ALA A 178 -2.86 10.97 9.30
CA ALA A 178 -2.72 12.37 8.94
C ALA A 178 -1.55 13.03 9.70
N ILE A 179 -0.74 13.81 8.99
CA ILE A 179 0.34 14.59 9.57
C ILE A 179 -0.27 15.84 10.22
N GLU A 180 -0.15 15.95 11.54
CA GLU A 180 -0.88 16.90 12.40
C GLU A 180 -0.66 18.39 12.09
N PHE A 181 0.38 18.76 11.33
CA PHE A 181 0.87 20.13 11.29
C PHE A 181 0.35 20.97 10.11
N THR A 182 -0.14 20.37 9.03
CA THR A 182 -0.74 21.18 7.97
C THR A 182 -2.09 21.66 8.45
N ILE A 183 -2.20 22.96 8.74
CA ILE A 183 -3.49 23.69 8.68
C ILE A 183 -4.23 23.12 7.48
N PRO A 184 -5.51 22.72 7.58
CA PRO A 184 -6.23 22.10 6.48
C PRO A 184 -6.20 23.05 5.27
N SER A 185 -5.23 22.86 4.39
CA SER A 185 -5.14 23.58 3.15
C SER A 185 -6.10 22.91 2.19
N PRO A 186 -6.83 23.69 1.38
CA PRO A 186 -7.59 23.11 0.28
C PRO A 186 -6.66 22.19 -0.52
N ARG A 187 -7.08 20.94 -0.72
CA ARG A 187 -6.29 20.00 -1.52
C ARG A 187 -6.19 20.55 -2.94
N ILE A 188 -4.96 20.72 -3.40
CA ILE A 188 -4.66 21.21 -4.74
C ILE A 188 -4.32 19.99 -5.60
N ALA A 189 -4.86 19.95 -6.81
CA ALA A 189 -4.68 18.89 -7.79
C ALA A 189 -5.35 17.56 -7.40
N LEU A 190 -5.10 16.50 -8.18
CA LEU A 190 -5.70 15.18 -8.00
C LEU A 190 -4.72 14.21 -7.34
N GLU A 191 -5.24 13.39 -6.41
CA GLU A 191 -4.42 12.49 -5.58
C GLU A 191 -3.79 11.36 -6.38
N CYS A 192 -4.53 10.78 -7.33
CA CYS A 192 -4.08 9.68 -8.17
C CYS A 192 -4.42 9.97 -9.63
N LYS A 193 -3.61 9.45 -10.54
CA LYS A 193 -4.00 9.32 -11.94
C LYS A 193 -5.07 8.21 -12.04
N PRO A 194 -6.14 8.39 -12.83
CA PRO A 194 -7.11 7.32 -13.05
C PRO A 194 -6.43 6.09 -13.66
N VAL A 195 -6.90 4.91 -13.28
CA VAL A 195 -6.42 3.64 -13.84
C VAL A 195 -6.96 3.57 -15.26
N VAL A 196 -6.05 3.46 -16.22
CA VAL A 196 -6.42 3.34 -17.64
C VAL A 196 -6.96 1.95 -17.88
N ASP A 197 -8.19 1.86 -18.39
CA ASP A 197 -8.84 0.62 -18.84
C ASP A 197 -8.72 -0.54 -17.83
N PRO A 198 -9.29 -0.40 -16.61
CA PRO A 198 -9.16 -1.44 -15.61
C PRO A 198 -9.82 -2.73 -16.12
N PRO A 199 -9.20 -3.91 -15.92
CA PRO A 199 -9.68 -5.18 -16.50
C PRO A 199 -11.08 -5.61 -16.01
N TYR A 200 -11.58 -4.97 -14.96
CA TYR A 200 -12.89 -5.21 -14.38
C TYR A 200 -13.95 -4.18 -14.82
N MET A 201 -13.59 -3.23 -15.71
CA MET A 201 -14.52 -2.26 -16.26
C MET A 201 -15.53 -2.96 -17.18
N PRO A 202 -16.84 -2.91 -16.89
CA PRO A 202 -17.87 -3.41 -17.77
C PRO A 202 -17.79 -2.65 -19.08
N ILE A 203 -17.87 -3.38 -20.17
CA ILE A 203 -18.05 -2.79 -21.49
C ILE A 203 -19.46 -2.22 -21.53
N VAL A 204 -19.60 -0.96 -21.10
CA VAL A 204 -20.83 -0.20 -21.29
C VAL A 204 -20.89 0.09 -22.79
N LYS A 205 -21.69 -0.69 -23.52
CA LYS A 205 -22.04 -0.36 -24.90
C LYS A 205 -22.79 0.97 -24.84
N THR A 206 -22.10 2.05 -25.20
CA THR A 206 -22.76 3.35 -25.29
C THR A 206 -23.89 3.23 -26.31
N LYS A 207 -24.95 4.04 -26.16
CA LYS A 207 -26.08 4.09 -27.10
C LYS A 207 -25.63 4.29 -28.57
N VAL A 208 -24.41 4.78 -28.79
CA VAL A 208 -23.73 4.93 -30.09
C VAL A 208 -23.42 3.58 -30.75
N ASP A 209 -22.94 2.59 -29.99
CA ASP A 209 -22.72 1.22 -30.48
C ASP A 209 -24.04 0.51 -30.80
N GLU A 210 -25.08 0.72 -29.99
CA GLU A 210 -26.41 0.15 -30.25
C GLU A 210 -27.07 0.75 -31.49
N VAL A 211 -26.87 2.05 -31.74
CA VAL A 211 -27.36 2.74 -32.95
C VAL A 211 -26.64 2.26 -34.21
N ALA A 212 -25.35 1.89 -34.12
CA ALA A 212 -24.60 1.30 -35.22
C ALA A 212 -24.98 -0.16 -35.49
N ILE A 213 -25.10 -0.99 -34.43
CA ILE A 213 -25.29 -2.45 -34.53
C ILE A 213 -26.76 -2.83 -34.82
N ASN A 214 -27.76 -2.15 -34.22
CA ASN A 214 -29.18 -2.48 -34.46
C ASN A 214 -29.69 -2.08 -35.86
N GLN A 215 -28.88 -1.37 -36.66
CA GLN A 215 -29.25 -0.89 -37.99
C GLN A 215 -28.66 -1.74 -39.13
N GLU A 216 -27.72 -2.65 -38.86
CA GLU A 216 -27.06 -3.46 -39.89
C GLU A 216 -27.97 -4.51 -40.56
N PRO A 217 -28.76 -5.35 -39.85
CA PRO A 217 -29.46 -6.45 -40.50
C PRO A 217 -30.73 -6.03 -41.28
N THR A 218 -31.35 -4.89 -40.96
CA THR A 218 -32.63 -4.47 -41.58
C THR A 218 -32.46 -3.55 -42.80
N ILE A 219 -31.28 -2.93 -42.98
CA ILE A 219 -31.10 -1.79 -43.90
C ILE A 219 -30.33 -2.16 -45.18
N GLN A 220 -29.63 -3.31 -45.21
CA GLN A 220 -28.97 -3.80 -46.42
C GLN A 220 -29.93 -4.21 -47.56
N LYS A 221 -31.25 -4.22 -47.35
CA LYS A 221 -32.22 -4.69 -48.35
C LYS A 221 -33.14 -3.66 -49.00
N SER A 222 -33.10 -2.37 -48.64
CA SER A 222 -33.96 -1.42 -49.36
C SER A 222 -33.41 0.01 -49.45
N PHE A 223 -33.55 0.58 -50.64
CA PHE A 223 -33.35 1.98 -51.04
C PHE A 223 -31.97 2.38 -51.62
N VAL A 224 -31.88 2.09 -52.92
CA VAL A 224 -31.18 2.89 -53.94
C VAL A 224 -32.00 4.17 -54.18
N ALA A 225 -31.63 5.30 -53.59
CA ALA A 225 -31.92 6.66 -54.12
C ALA A 225 -31.24 7.75 -53.25
N ALA A 226 -30.31 8.50 -53.85
CA ALA A 226 -29.89 9.90 -53.65
C ALA A 226 -29.84 10.64 -52.27
N THR A 227 -30.31 10.12 -51.15
CA THR A 227 -30.18 10.75 -49.79
C THR A 227 -29.04 10.14 -48.95
N LYS A 228 -28.09 9.46 -49.62
CA LYS A 228 -26.99 8.71 -49.01
C LYS A 228 -25.89 9.56 -48.37
N THR A 229 -25.80 10.87 -48.65
CA THR A 229 -24.67 11.71 -48.21
C THR A 229 -24.72 12.05 -46.72
N ARG A 230 -25.85 12.54 -46.20
CA ARG A 230 -25.98 12.97 -44.79
C ARG A 230 -25.84 11.79 -43.81
N ARG A 231 -26.43 10.63 -44.14
CA ARG A 231 -26.34 9.43 -43.29
C ARG A 231 -24.95 8.80 -43.32
N LYS A 232 -24.29 8.78 -44.49
CA LYS A 232 -22.89 8.36 -44.59
C LYS A 232 -21.99 9.27 -43.76
N GLN A 233 -22.20 10.58 -43.81
CA GLN A 233 -21.48 11.55 -42.97
C GLN A 233 -21.72 11.30 -41.47
N GLN A 234 -22.94 10.99 -41.04
CA GLN A 234 -23.22 10.65 -39.64
C GLN A 234 -22.53 9.36 -39.18
N ILE A 235 -22.55 8.30 -39.99
CA ILE A 235 -21.86 7.04 -39.68
C ILE A 235 -20.34 7.25 -39.64
N GLU A 236 -19.79 8.03 -40.57
CA GLU A 236 -18.37 8.37 -40.62
C GLU A 236 -17.95 9.23 -39.41
N LEU A 237 -18.79 10.19 -38.99
CA LEU A 237 -18.58 10.97 -37.77
C LEU A 237 -18.57 10.10 -36.52
N ILE A 238 -19.51 9.15 -36.41
CA ILE A 238 -19.57 8.20 -35.29
C ILE A 238 -18.34 7.28 -35.30
N SER A 239 -18.01 6.69 -36.45
CA SER A 239 -16.84 5.81 -36.59
C SER A 239 -15.55 6.55 -36.26
N LYS A 240 -15.43 7.82 -36.68
CA LYS A 240 -14.29 8.66 -36.35
C LYS A 240 -14.24 8.96 -34.85
N ALA A 241 -15.37 9.29 -34.21
CA ALA A 241 -15.41 9.52 -32.77
C ALA A 241 -15.00 8.27 -31.97
N LEU A 242 -15.45 7.07 -32.37
CA LEU A 242 -15.02 5.81 -31.77
C LEU A 242 -13.52 5.55 -31.98
N GLN A 243 -13.00 5.84 -33.18
CA GLN A 243 -11.58 5.71 -33.47
C GLN A 243 -10.73 6.68 -32.64
N ASP A 244 -11.15 7.95 -32.56
CA ASP A 244 -10.48 8.99 -31.76
C ASP A 244 -10.48 8.61 -30.27
N GLN A 245 -11.57 8.01 -29.77
CA GLN A 245 -11.65 7.51 -28.39
C GLN A 245 -10.70 6.33 -28.14
N GLU A 246 -10.63 5.36 -29.06
CA GLU A 246 -9.72 4.21 -28.93
C GLU A 246 -8.25 4.63 -29.07
N ASP A 247 -7.94 5.58 -29.95
CA ASP A 247 -6.59 6.13 -30.09
C ASP A 247 -6.19 6.92 -28.83
N LYS A 248 -7.12 7.66 -28.21
CA LYS A 248 -6.90 8.29 -26.90
C LYS A 248 -6.62 7.26 -25.81
N LEU A 249 -7.42 6.19 -25.72
CA LEU A 249 -7.19 5.11 -24.76
C LEU A 249 -5.86 4.40 -25.01
N ARG A 250 -5.48 4.19 -26.29
CA ARG A 250 -4.17 3.62 -26.65
C ARG A 250 -3.02 4.50 -26.16
N GLU A 251 -3.07 5.81 -26.40
CA GLU A 251 -2.07 6.75 -25.90
C GLU A 251 -2.00 6.76 -24.36
N GLU A 252 -3.15 6.68 -23.69
CA GLU A 252 -3.21 6.58 -22.23
C GLU A 252 -2.57 5.28 -21.74
N ARG A 253 -2.83 4.13 -22.39
CA ARG A 253 -2.24 2.82 -22.06
C ARG A 253 -0.72 2.83 -22.26
N GLU A 254 -0.23 3.41 -23.36
CA GLU A 254 1.21 3.51 -23.65
C GLU A 254 1.96 4.37 -22.62
N ASN A 255 1.30 5.40 -22.10
CA ASN A 255 1.87 6.31 -21.09
C ASN A 255 1.61 5.87 -19.65
N TYR A 256 0.80 4.84 -19.41
CA TYR A 256 0.45 4.37 -18.07
C TYR A 256 1.52 3.43 -17.51
N ARG A 257 2.14 3.82 -16.40
CA ARG A 257 3.06 2.96 -15.67
C ARG A 257 2.29 2.07 -14.70
N PHE A 258 2.29 0.77 -14.97
CA PHE A 258 1.58 -0.20 -14.14
C PHE A 258 2.03 -0.19 -12.66
N ASN A 259 3.28 0.17 -12.35
CA ASN A 259 3.78 0.19 -10.97
C ASN A 259 3.66 1.57 -10.28
N SER A 260 2.98 2.55 -10.88
CA SER A 260 2.88 3.91 -10.32
C SER A 260 1.56 4.22 -9.61
N VAL A 261 0.65 3.25 -9.51
CA VAL A 261 -0.65 3.40 -8.84
C VAL A 261 -0.81 2.26 -7.82
N PRO A 262 -1.34 2.52 -6.61
CA PRO A 262 -1.59 1.47 -5.63
C PRO A 262 -2.40 0.31 -6.20
N VAL A 263 -2.01 -0.92 -5.87
CA VAL A 263 -2.74 -2.14 -6.28
C VAL A 263 -4.20 -2.10 -5.84
N THR A 264 -4.48 -1.52 -4.67
CA THR A 264 -5.85 -1.33 -4.17
C THR A 264 -6.71 -0.47 -5.08
N LEU A 265 -6.14 0.54 -5.75
CA LEU A 265 -6.86 1.36 -6.73
C LEU A 265 -6.95 0.66 -8.09
N GLN A 266 -5.94 -0.12 -8.48
CA GLN A 266 -5.98 -0.92 -9.71
C GLN A 266 -7.03 -2.02 -9.68
N ALA A 267 -7.24 -2.62 -8.51
CA ALA A 267 -8.24 -3.66 -8.28
C ALA A 267 -9.64 -3.09 -7.98
N ALA A 268 -9.75 -1.79 -7.74
CA ALA A 268 -11.01 -1.13 -7.40
C ALA A 268 -11.79 -0.77 -8.67
N TYR A 269 -12.62 -1.70 -9.15
CA TYR A 269 -13.81 -1.32 -9.91
C TYR A 269 -15.01 -1.45 -8.98
N GLU A 270 -15.63 -0.31 -8.63
CA GLU A 270 -16.87 -0.30 -7.84
C GLU A 270 -18.03 0.14 -8.75
N PRO A 271 -18.83 -0.80 -9.28
CA PRO A 271 -19.90 -0.52 -10.23
C PRO A 271 -20.96 0.45 -9.69
N VAL A 272 -21.21 0.42 -8.37
CA VAL A 272 -22.26 1.22 -7.72
C VAL A 272 -21.97 2.72 -7.78
N LEU A 273 -20.70 3.13 -7.90
CA LEU A 273 -20.29 4.55 -7.92
C LEU A 273 -20.49 5.23 -9.28
N TYR A 274 -20.66 4.46 -10.36
CA TYR A 274 -20.82 4.99 -11.72
C TYR A 274 -22.29 5.11 -12.14
N HIS A 275 -23.22 4.54 -11.39
CA HIS A 275 -24.66 4.58 -11.71
C HIS A 275 -25.39 5.85 -11.23
N THR A 276 -24.74 6.73 -10.47
CA THR A 276 -25.36 7.97 -9.93
C THR A 276 -25.03 9.24 -10.72
N ILE A 277 -24.17 9.17 -11.74
CA ILE A 277 -23.78 10.35 -12.54
C ILE A 277 -24.78 10.63 -13.66
N ASP A 278 -25.55 9.63 -14.10
CA ASP A 278 -26.45 9.77 -15.26
C ASP A 278 -27.74 10.59 -15.01
N ASP A 279 -28.07 10.95 -13.76
CA ASP A 279 -29.35 11.61 -13.46
C ASP A 279 -29.27 13.14 -13.21
N HIS A 280 -28.08 13.74 -13.08
CA HIS A 280 -27.96 15.20 -12.88
C HIS A 280 -26.64 15.77 -13.42
N ASP A 281 -26.65 16.31 -14.63
CA ASP A 281 -26.37 17.72 -14.94
C ASP A 281 -25.75 17.96 -16.34
N ASP A 282 -26.47 18.74 -17.15
CA ASP A 282 -25.96 19.46 -18.32
C ASP A 282 -25.05 20.64 -17.87
N GLN A 283 -23.87 20.35 -17.31
CA GLN A 283 -22.82 21.35 -17.09
C GLN A 283 -21.49 20.85 -17.65
N GLU A 284 -21.02 21.49 -18.73
CA GLU A 284 -19.77 21.22 -19.47
C GLU A 284 -18.46 21.49 -18.67
N ASP A 285 -18.46 21.39 -17.33
CA ASP A 285 -17.30 21.69 -16.49
C ASP A 285 -17.00 20.63 -15.43
N ASP A 286 -17.49 19.39 -15.61
CA ASP A 286 -17.16 18.28 -14.72
C ASP A 286 -15.83 17.62 -15.14
N VAL A 287 -14.76 18.19 -14.59
CA VAL A 287 -13.58 17.39 -14.22
C VAL A 287 -14.11 16.14 -13.55
N GLU A 288 -13.80 14.96 -14.10
CA GLU A 288 -14.06 13.63 -13.52
C GLU A 288 -13.64 13.64 -12.04
N ARG A 289 -14.53 14.09 -11.17
CA ARG A 289 -14.40 14.02 -9.73
C ARG A 289 -14.70 12.57 -9.44
N ILE A 290 -13.65 11.75 -9.46
CA ILE A 290 -13.67 10.39 -8.94
C ILE A 290 -14.39 10.47 -7.59
N PRO A 291 -15.59 9.89 -7.43
CA PRO A 291 -16.22 9.82 -6.14
C PRO A 291 -15.34 8.89 -5.31
N LEU A 292 -14.45 9.45 -4.49
CA LEU A 292 -13.73 8.74 -3.45
C LEU A 292 -14.73 8.37 -2.34
N HIS A 293 -15.74 7.57 -2.67
CA HIS A 293 -16.51 6.86 -1.66
C HIS A 293 -15.67 5.68 -1.19
N HIS A 294 -15.58 5.55 0.14
CA HIS A 294 -14.69 4.66 0.85
C HIS A 294 -14.77 3.21 0.36
N LEU A 295 -13.81 2.81 -0.48
CA LEU A 295 -13.46 1.40 -0.57
C LEU A 295 -13.21 0.92 0.87
N GLN A 296 -13.92 -0.14 1.30
CA GLN A 296 -13.66 -0.78 2.59
C GLN A 296 -12.33 -1.54 2.50
N VAL A 297 -11.23 -0.81 2.48
CA VAL A 297 -9.88 -1.37 2.59
C VAL A 297 -9.66 -1.74 4.06
N ALA A 298 -9.06 -2.91 4.28
CA ALA A 298 -8.62 -3.32 5.61
C ALA A 298 -7.77 -2.20 6.23
N GLN A 299 -8.09 -1.78 7.46
CA GLN A 299 -7.37 -0.71 8.12
C GLN A 299 -5.89 -1.08 8.28
N CYS A 300 -5.01 -0.26 7.72
CA CYS A 300 -3.57 -0.42 7.90
C CYS A 300 -3.20 -0.25 9.37
N PHE A 301 -2.37 -1.15 9.90
CA PHE A 301 -1.75 -1.02 11.20
C PHE A 301 -0.25 -0.75 11.01
N PHE A 302 0.20 0.48 11.26
CA PHE A 302 1.61 0.84 11.11
C PHE A 302 2.03 1.96 12.08
N PRO A 303 2.73 1.62 13.19
CA PRO A 303 3.19 2.59 14.16
C PRO A 303 4.23 3.59 13.62
N SER A 304 4.24 4.80 14.16
CA SER A 304 5.16 5.88 13.78
C SER A 304 6.64 5.57 14.09
N SER A 305 6.92 4.64 14.99
CA SER A 305 8.27 4.14 15.25
C SER A 305 8.89 3.50 14.00
N LEU A 306 8.11 2.77 13.20
CA LEU A 306 8.56 2.18 11.94
C LEU A 306 8.78 3.22 10.85
N THR A 307 8.02 4.33 10.85
CA THR A 307 8.17 5.38 9.84
C THR A 307 9.51 6.12 9.97
N THR A 308 10.24 5.96 11.09
CA THR A 308 11.62 6.46 11.22
C THR A 308 12.60 5.83 10.22
N ALA A 309 12.33 4.60 9.76
CA ALA A 309 13.14 3.93 8.76
C ALA A 309 13.13 4.65 7.39
N SER A 310 12.07 5.42 7.08
CA SER A 310 11.99 6.20 5.82
C SER A 310 13.22 7.09 5.62
N PHE A 311 13.61 7.82 6.67
CA PHE A 311 14.77 8.70 6.65
C PHE A 311 16.07 7.91 6.39
N LEU A 312 16.23 6.76 7.04
CA LEU A 312 17.41 5.90 6.91
C LEU A 312 17.51 5.30 5.51
N ILE A 313 16.41 4.75 4.98
CA ILE A 313 16.37 4.11 3.66
C ILE A 313 16.62 5.14 2.55
N ILE A 314 16.09 6.38 2.67
CA ILE A 314 16.40 7.46 1.70
C ILE A 314 17.89 7.80 1.71
N ASN A 315 18.57 7.75 2.86
CA ASN A 315 20.01 8.00 2.92
C ASN A 315 20.82 6.90 2.23
N LEU A 316 20.33 5.66 2.24
CA LEU A 316 20.96 4.51 1.57
C LEU A 316 20.90 4.60 0.03
N LEU A 317 20.18 5.55 -0.56
CA LEU A 317 20.25 5.82 -2.01
C LEU A 317 21.64 6.28 -2.47
N GLU A 318 22.45 6.85 -1.57
CA GLU A 318 23.83 7.23 -1.87
C GLU A 318 24.84 6.08 -1.68
N ASP A 319 24.38 4.94 -1.14
CA ASP A 319 25.23 3.78 -0.89
C ASP A 319 25.42 2.94 -2.15
N THR A 320 26.62 3.06 -2.73
CA THR A 320 27.03 2.36 -3.97
C THR A 320 27.65 0.98 -3.72
N GLN A 321 27.70 0.53 -2.47
CA GLN A 321 28.26 -0.78 -2.13
C GLN A 321 27.36 -1.92 -2.63
N ILE A 322 27.97 -3.07 -2.89
CA ILE A 322 27.33 -4.28 -3.43
C ILE A 322 27.49 -5.40 -2.41
N ASN A 323 26.42 -6.14 -2.15
CA ASN A 323 26.42 -7.26 -1.20
C ASN A 323 27.00 -8.54 -1.82
N THR A 324 27.06 -9.62 -1.04
CA THR A 324 27.60 -10.92 -1.50
C THR A 324 26.79 -11.55 -2.64
N ASP A 325 25.50 -11.23 -2.73
CA ASP A 325 24.58 -11.72 -3.78
C ASP A 325 24.60 -10.87 -5.06
N GLY A 326 25.44 -9.83 -5.14
CA GLY A 326 25.52 -8.93 -6.30
C GLY A 326 24.44 -7.85 -6.37
N GLN A 327 23.70 -7.62 -5.29
CA GLN A 327 22.71 -6.55 -5.15
C GLN A 327 23.37 -5.27 -4.63
N ALA A 328 23.16 -4.16 -5.35
CA ALA A 328 23.61 -2.85 -4.89
C ALA A 328 22.64 -2.26 -3.86
N VAL A 329 23.16 -1.67 -2.77
CA VAL A 329 22.33 -1.12 -1.69
C VAL A 329 21.36 -0.06 -2.21
N TYR A 330 21.83 0.89 -3.03
CA TYR A 330 20.98 1.93 -3.59
C TYR A 330 19.83 1.38 -4.45
N ASP A 331 20.02 0.26 -5.17
CA ASP A 331 18.99 -0.33 -6.03
C ASP A 331 17.88 -0.98 -5.19
N VAL A 332 18.27 -1.71 -4.13
CA VAL A 332 17.32 -2.28 -3.17
C VAL A 332 16.56 -1.16 -2.45
N ALA A 333 17.25 -0.11 -2.00
CA ALA A 333 16.63 1.06 -1.37
C ALA A 333 15.66 1.77 -2.33
N TYR A 334 16.04 1.98 -3.59
CA TYR A 334 15.20 2.59 -4.62
C TYR A 334 13.92 1.79 -4.84
N LYS A 335 14.01 0.47 -5.01
CA LYS A 335 12.85 -0.42 -5.19
C LYS A 335 11.90 -0.35 -3.99
N THR A 336 12.44 -0.38 -2.78
CA THR A 336 11.64 -0.26 -1.54
C THR A 336 10.96 1.09 -1.44
N ILE A 337 11.68 2.19 -1.69
CA ILE A 337 11.12 3.55 -1.68
C ILE A 337 10.01 3.69 -2.71
N TRP A 338 10.24 3.21 -3.95
CA TRP A 338 9.25 3.24 -5.00
C TRP A 338 7.96 2.53 -4.56
N HIS A 339 8.10 1.32 -4.02
CA HIS A 339 6.96 0.54 -3.52
C HIS A 339 6.20 1.29 -2.44
N CYS A 340 6.89 1.82 -1.42
CA CYS A 340 6.24 2.55 -0.32
C CYS A 340 5.54 3.83 -0.79
N LEU A 341 6.18 4.62 -1.65
CA LEU A 341 5.60 5.83 -2.22
C LEU A 341 4.39 5.53 -3.12
N SER A 342 4.48 4.49 -3.94
CA SER A 342 3.37 4.09 -4.82
C SER A 342 2.14 3.61 -4.05
N GLU A 343 2.31 2.99 -2.88
CA GLU A 343 1.19 2.44 -2.11
C GLU A 343 0.59 3.41 -1.09
N ASP A 344 1.41 4.03 -0.23
CA ASP A 344 0.96 4.97 0.81
C ASP A 344 2.05 6.00 1.12
N SER A 345 2.07 7.04 0.28
CA SER A 345 3.04 8.13 0.35
C SER A 345 3.00 8.89 1.68
N ALA A 346 1.81 9.16 2.20
CA ALA A 346 1.64 9.95 3.43
C ALA A 346 2.20 9.20 4.63
N LEU A 347 1.91 7.89 4.74
CA LEU A 347 2.42 7.05 5.82
C LEU A 347 3.95 6.91 5.74
N PHE A 348 4.51 6.66 4.55
CA PHE A 348 5.95 6.49 4.38
C PHE A 348 6.72 7.77 4.75
N LEU A 349 6.21 8.94 4.32
CA LEU A 349 6.85 10.23 4.54
C LEU A 349 6.50 10.88 5.87
N ARG A 350 5.64 10.25 6.70
CA ARG A 350 5.12 10.83 7.94
C ARG A 350 6.22 11.35 8.87
N ASN A 351 7.18 10.51 9.24
CA ASN A 351 8.25 10.92 10.16
C ASN A 351 9.12 12.04 9.58
N LEU A 352 9.37 11.97 8.27
CA LEU A 352 10.15 12.97 7.55
C LEU A 352 9.45 14.34 7.59
N LEU A 353 8.17 14.38 7.26
CA LEU A 353 7.37 15.61 7.21
C LEU A 353 7.04 16.16 8.61
N GLU A 354 6.83 15.31 9.61
CA GLU A 354 6.72 15.73 11.02
C GLU A 354 8.03 16.33 11.54
N LYS A 355 9.19 15.79 11.14
CA LYS A 355 10.48 16.41 11.48
C LYS A 355 10.65 17.74 10.76
N LEU A 356 10.30 17.85 9.48
CA LEU A 356 10.41 19.11 8.72
C LEU A 356 9.77 20.31 9.46
N THR A 357 8.68 20.05 10.18
CA THR A 357 7.93 21.08 10.91
C THR A 357 8.47 21.31 12.31
N ARG A 358 8.90 20.26 13.01
CA ARG A 358 9.34 20.31 14.41
C ARG A 358 10.83 20.64 14.60
N GLU A 359 11.73 19.93 13.90
CA GLU A 359 13.18 19.98 14.15
C GLU A 359 14.04 19.65 12.93
N LYS A 360 15.32 20.03 12.95
CA LYS A 360 16.31 19.64 11.92
C LYS A 360 15.87 19.93 10.46
N LYS A 361 15.14 21.03 10.26
CA LYS A 361 14.53 21.42 8.97
C LYS A 361 15.48 21.29 7.79
N ASN A 362 16.72 21.77 7.92
CA ASN A 362 17.74 21.72 6.87
C ASN A 362 18.11 20.28 6.47
N ILE A 363 18.27 19.37 7.44
CA ILE A 363 18.60 17.96 7.19
C ILE A 363 17.45 17.29 6.46
N VAL A 364 16.21 17.58 6.87
CA VAL A 364 15.01 17.03 6.23
C VAL A 364 14.85 17.55 4.80
N ILE A 365 15.02 18.85 4.56
CA ILE A 365 15.01 19.47 3.23
C ILE A 365 16.06 18.82 2.33
N GLN A 366 17.28 18.59 2.82
CA GLN A 366 18.32 17.88 2.07
C GLN A 366 17.93 16.43 1.75
N THR A 367 17.29 15.75 2.70
CA THR A 367 16.82 14.36 2.52
C THR A 367 15.70 14.28 1.48
N ILE A 368 14.77 15.23 1.47
CA ILE A 368 13.71 15.34 0.45
C ILE A 368 14.34 15.65 -0.93
N ARG A 369 15.31 16.57 -1.01
CA ARG A 369 16.04 16.82 -2.26
C ARG A 369 16.76 15.57 -2.77
N ARG A 370 17.40 14.81 -1.88
CA ARG A 370 18.01 13.52 -2.21
C ARG A 370 16.98 12.56 -2.79
N LEU A 371 15.84 12.37 -2.12
CA LEU A 371 14.75 11.53 -2.62
C LEU A 371 14.35 11.89 -4.06
N ILE A 372 14.09 13.18 -4.31
CA ILE A 372 13.64 13.65 -5.64
C ILE A 372 14.74 13.49 -6.70
N ARG A 373 16.01 13.69 -6.33
CA ARG A 373 17.15 13.49 -7.24
C ARG A 373 17.24 12.04 -7.74
N PHE A 374 17.01 11.07 -6.86
CA PHE A 374 17.07 9.65 -7.19
C PHE A 374 15.74 9.11 -7.77
N VAL A 375 14.62 9.77 -7.50
CA VAL A 375 13.29 9.43 -8.03
C VAL A 375 12.74 10.62 -8.84
N PRO A 376 13.31 10.93 -10.03
CA PRO A 376 12.93 12.12 -10.79
C PRO A 376 11.49 12.10 -11.30
N ASN A 377 10.96 10.90 -11.59
CA ASN A 377 9.57 10.68 -11.99
C ASN A 377 8.79 10.12 -10.81
N LEU A 378 8.42 10.97 -9.85
CA LEU A 378 7.65 10.55 -8.67
C LEU A 378 6.29 9.94 -9.08
N PRO A 379 5.80 8.91 -8.38
CA PRO A 379 4.40 8.51 -8.47
C PRO A 379 3.48 9.72 -8.20
N ALA A 380 2.36 9.81 -8.92
CA ALA A 380 1.45 10.97 -8.83
C ALA A 380 0.97 11.22 -7.39
N GLN A 381 0.74 10.15 -6.62
CA GLN A 381 0.35 10.15 -5.21
C GLN A 381 1.42 10.76 -4.31
N ALA A 382 2.69 10.42 -4.58
CA ALA A 382 3.83 10.95 -3.86
C ALA A 382 4.03 12.43 -4.17
N ALA A 383 3.92 12.80 -5.45
CA ALA A 383 3.99 14.18 -5.87
C ALA A 383 2.86 15.02 -5.27
N PHE A 384 1.62 14.54 -5.32
CA PHE A 384 0.45 15.17 -4.71
C PHE A 384 0.62 15.36 -3.21
N THR A 385 1.06 14.32 -2.50
CA THR A 385 1.29 14.34 -1.04
C THR A 385 2.36 15.38 -0.71
N LEU A 386 3.56 15.27 -1.28
CA LEU A 386 4.66 16.21 -1.03
C LEU A 386 4.27 17.64 -1.41
N TYR A 387 3.62 17.86 -2.54
CA TYR A 387 3.18 19.18 -2.98
C TYR A 387 2.26 19.85 -1.95
N ASN A 388 1.19 19.17 -1.54
CA ASN A 388 0.23 19.73 -0.59
C ASN A 388 0.87 19.97 0.79
N TYR A 389 1.75 19.07 1.27
CA TYR A 389 2.47 19.25 2.53
C TYR A 389 3.44 20.43 2.49
N LEU A 390 4.23 20.56 1.43
CA LEU A 390 5.21 21.64 1.29
C LEU A 390 4.54 23.00 1.06
N VAL A 391 3.43 23.06 0.31
CA VAL A 391 2.61 24.27 0.20
C VAL A 391 2.01 24.65 1.55
N GLY A 392 1.44 23.69 2.29
CA GLY A 392 0.98 23.88 3.67
C GLY A 392 2.07 24.44 4.59
N PHE A 393 3.28 23.92 4.48
CA PHE A 393 4.44 24.38 5.24
C PHE A 393 4.87 25.81 4.88
N ILE A 394 4.85 26.18 3.60
CA ILE A 394 5.10 27.56 3.16
C ILE A 394 4.02 28.49 3.71
N MET A 395 2.74 28.11 3.61
CA MET A 395 1.63 28.92 4.11
C MET A 395 1.76 29.18 5.61
N TYR A 396 2.19 28.19 6.39
CA TYR A 396 2.51 28.38 7.80
C TYR A 396 3.60 29.45 8.00
N HIS A 397 4.73 29.34 7.29
CA HIS A 397 5.82 30.30 7.40
C HIS A 397 5.50 31.72 6.89
N VAL A 398 4.56 31.85 5.94
CA VAL A 398 4.03 33.15 5.50
C VAL A 398 3.14 33.78 6.58
N ARG A 399 2.33 32.98 7.27
CA ARG A 399 1.40 33.46 8.33
C ARG A 399 2.08 33.77 9.64
N THR A 400 3.12 33.01 10.00
CA THR A 400 3.89 33.18 11.22
C THR A 400 5.36 33.41 10.87
N PRO A 401 5.71 34.62 10.38
CA PRO A 401 7.06 34.92 9.95
C PRO A 401 8.03 34.92 11.13
N THR A 402 9.13 34.20 10.96
CA THR A 402 10.32 34.18 11.84
C THR A 402 11.54 34.70 11.07
N GLU A 403 12.65 35.00 11.75
CA GLU A 403 13.88 35.52 11.13
C GLU A 403 14.38 34.63 9.96
N ASP A 404 14.30 33.31 10.12
CA ASP A 404 14.71 32.33 9.08
C ASP A 404 13.60 31.97 8.07
N SER A 405 12.40 32.56 8.15
CA SER A 405 11.27 32.10 7.33
C SER A 405 11.51 32.27 5.82
N GLN A 406 12.17 33.35 5.40
CA GLN A 406 12.44 33.59 3.98
C GLN A 406 13.41 32.56 3.38
N SER A 407 14.47 32.18 4.12
CA SER A 407 15.46 31.19 3.65
C SER A 407 14.86 29.78 3.59
N ILE A 408 14.00 29.45 4.56
CA ILE A 408 13.25 28.19 4.61
C ILE A 408 12.24 28.12 3.45
N ILE A 409 11.47 29.18 3.22
CA ILE A 409 10.52 29.26 2.10
C ILE A 409 11.25 29.08 0.78
N ALA A 410 12.35 29.81 0.54
CA ALA A 410 13.14 29.66 -0.69
C ALA A 410 13.67 28.24 -0.88
N SER A 411 14.13 27.60 0.20
CA SER A 411 14.61 26.22 0.15
C SER A 411 13.50 25.23 -0.20
N VAL A 412 12.29 25.39 0.35
CA VAL A 412 11.15 24.52 0.05
C VAL A 412 10.58 24.81 -1.35
N MET A 413 10.59 26.06 -1.80
CA MET A 413 10.21 26.41 -3.17
C MET A 413 11.09 25.72 -4.20
N SER A 414 12.40 25.64 -3.98
CA SER A 414 13.30 24.91 -4.89
C SER A 414 12.95 23.42 -5.01
N ILE A 415 12.38 22.83 -3.95
CA ILE A 415 11.90 21.44 -3.95
C ILE A 415 10.57 21.35 -4.69
N LEU A 416 9.65 22.27 -4.43
CA LEU A 416 8.35 22.33 -5.10
C LEU A 416 8.48 22.40 -6.62
N CYS A 417 9.41 23.21 -7.13
CA CYS A 417 9.66 23.31 -8.58
C CYS A 417 10.05 21.98 -9.23
N LEU A 418 10.71 21.09 -8.48
CA LEU A 418 11.08 19.74 -8.95
C LEU A 418 9.90 18.74 -8.88
N ILE A 419 8.93 18.98 -8.00
CA ILE A 419 7.78 18.08 -7.80
C ILE A 419 6.65 18.41 -8.78
N VAL A 420 6.43 19.70 -9.09
CA VAL A 420 5.32 20.20 -9.91
C VAL A 420 5.09 19.40 -11.20
N PRO A 421 6.11 19.03 -12.00
CA PRO A 421 5.90 18.25 -13.23
C PRO A 421 5.24 16.89 -13.02
N ASN A 422 5.35 16.31 -11.82
CA ASN A 422 4.79 15.01 -11.46
C ASN A 422 3.40 15.12 -10.79
N VAL A 423 2.90 16.33 -10.51
CA VAL A 423 1.60 16.54 -9.86
C VAL A 423 0.49 16.46 -10.91
N PHE A 424 -0.34 15.42 -10.80
CA PHE A 424 -1.46 15.20 -11.72
C PHE A 424 -2.65 16.11 -11.41
N GLY A 425 -3.27 16.70 -12.44
CA GLY A 425 -4.45 17.56 -12.29
C GLY A 425 -4.17 18.95 -11.69
N LEU A 426 -2.92 19.44 -11.76
CA LEU A 426 -2.58 20.78 -11.27
C LEU A 426 -2.94 21.85 -12.31
N PHE A 427 -4.05 22.56 -12.10
CA PHE A 427 -4.46 23.67 -12.97
C PHE A 427 -4.11 25.04 -12.39
N LEU A 428 -3.60 25.95 -13.23
CA LEU A 428 -3.24 27.30 -12.82
C LEU A 428 -4.43 28.12 -12.29
N LYS A 429 -5.64 27.86 -12.81
CA LYS A 429 -6.88 28.52 -12.35
C LYS A 429 -7.16 28.22 -10.88
N ASP A 430 -7.09 26.95 -10.49
CA ASP A 430 -7.37 26.48 -9.13
C ASP A 430 -6.28 26.96 -8.18
N LEU A 431 -5.02 26.88 -8.62
CA LEU A 431 -3.87 27.35 -7.85
C LEU A 431 -3.98 28.84 -7.51
N LYS A 432 -4.27 29.69 -8.49
CA LYS A 432 -4.42 31.15 -8.27
C LYS A 432 -5.56 31.46 -7.30
N GLN A 433 -6.68 30.77 -7.43
CA GLN A 433 -7.84 30.99 -6.55
C GLN A 433 -7.51 30.63 -5.09
N ILE A 434 -6.89 29.46 -4.88
CA ILE A 434 -6.54 28.96 -3.55
C ILE A 434 -5.45 29.85 -2.92
N LEU A 435 -4.38 30.17 -3.64
CA LEU A 435 -3.28 30.98 -3.10
C LEU A 435 -3.71 32.41 -2.75
N ARG A 436 -4.63 33.01 -3.51
CA ARG A 436 -5.20 34.34 -3.17
C ARG A 436 -6.02 34.28 -1.89
N LYS A 437 -6.86 33.25 -1.74
CA LYS A 437 -7.67 33.04 -0.53
C LYS A 437 -6.78 32.87 0.70
N GLU A 438 -5.66 32.17 0.55
CA GLU A 438 -4.71 31.89 1.63
C GLU A 438 -3.67 33.01 1.84
N GLN A 439 -3.70 34.10 1.06
CA GLN A 439 -2.76 35.25 1.09
C GLN A 439 -1.30 34.86 0.83
N CYS A 440 -1.07 33.85 0.01
CA CYS A 440 0.27 33.32 -0.31
C CYS A 440 0.63 33.42 -1.80
N ASP A 441 -0.23 34.06 -2.59
CA ASP A 441 -0.06 34.23 -4.04
C ASP A 441 1.18 35.05 -4.38
N ALA A 442 1.48 36.13 -3.65
CA ALA A 442 2.71 36.88 -3.81
C ALA A 442 3.95 35.99 -3.60
N THR A 443 3.99 35.18 -2.56
CA THR A 443 5.18 34.36 -2.24
C THR A 443 5.41 33.22 -3.24
N ILE A 444 4.34 32.55 -3.67
CA ILE A 444 4.42 31.35 -4.52
C ILE A 444 4.37 31.70 -6.03
N LEU A 445 3.62 32.72 -6.44
CA LEU A 445 3.51 33.11 -7.87
C LEU A 445 4.58 34.10 -8.31
N ILE A 446 5.12 34.95 -7.42
CA ILE A 446 6.23 35.85 -7.79
C ILE A 446 7.52 35.05 -8.00
N THR A 447 7.71 33.95 -7.26
CA THR A 447 8.85 33.03 -7.44
C THR A 447 8.70 32.12 -8.66
N ALA A 448 7.47 31.84 -9.11
CA ALA A 448 7.22 31.14 -10.38
C ALA A 448 7.51 32.01 -11.64
N ASN A 449 7.68 33.32 -11.46
CA ASN A 449 8.06 34.29 -12.49
C ASN A 449 9.56 34.64 -12.48
N VAL A 450 10.38 33.92 -11.70
CA VAL A 450 11.84 34.04 -11.81
C VAL A 450 12.30 33.11 -12.93
N PRO A 451 12.89 33.65 -14.02
CA PRO A 451 13.13 32.95 -15.28
C PRO A 451 14.05 31.74 -15.18
#